data_AF-A0A964BDI3-F1
#
_entry.id   AF-A0A964BDI3-F1
#
_cell.length_a   1.000
_cell.length_b   1.000
_cell.length_c   1.000
_cell.angle_alpha   90.00
_cell.angle_beta   90.00
_cell.angle_gamma   90.00
#
_symmetry.space_group_name_H-M   'P 1'
#
loop_
_entity.id
_entity.type
_entity.pdbx_description
1 polymer ?
#
loop_
_entity_poly.entity_id
_entity_poly.type
_entity_poly.pdbx_seq_one_letter_code
_entity_poly.pdbx_strand_id
1 'polypeptide(L)'
;MIEKDTLIYQQSCEEFRSLNGFFWQIPIIMMTLNGGLWYSVASLDLSTSAQRGVLFFAAFANIVMVVGLWRIRSVMQDLLSNIHQFQGTSLPGRSKIIQFLFQALLLFAALGAFAAAIEPESYFIGSSAPSSKIEPCETN
;
A
#
# COMPACT_ATOMS: atom_id res chain seq x y z
N MET A 1 -40.70 -6.33 13.42
CA MET A 1 -39.70 -7.03 12.57
C MET A 1 -39.20 -6.12 11.47
N ILE A 2 -40.10 -5.52 10.68
CA ILE A 2 -39.78 -4.61 9.57
C ILE A 2 -38.85 -3.43 9.96
N GLU A 3 -39.02 -2.83 11.15
CA GLU A 3 -38.21 -1.69 11.61
C GLU A 3 -36.73 -2.04 11.80
N LYS A 4 -36.43 -3.19 12.41
CA LYS A 4 -35.05 -3.65 12.62
C LYS A 4 -34.35 -3.91 11.29
N ASP A 5 -35.04 -4.55 10.35
CA ASP A 5 -34.46 -4.88 9.05
C ASP A 5 -34.19 -3.61 8.22
N THR A 6 -35.06 -2.60 8.35
CA THR A 6 -34.89 -1.27 7.72
C THR A 6 -33.67 -0.54 8.29
N LEU A 7 -33.45 -0.60 9.61
CA LEU A 7 -32.27 -0.01 10.26
C LEU A 7 -30.97 -0.69 9.81
N ILE A 8 -30.95 -2.03 9.74
CA ILE A 8 -29.79 -2.81 9.27
C ILE A 8 -29.46 -2.46 7.81
N TYR A 9 -30.49 -2.32 6.97
CA TYR A 9 -30.33 -1.92 5.59
C TYR A 9 -29.72 -0.51 5.46
N GLN A 10 -30.22 0.44 6.24
CA GLN A 10 -29.71 1.82 6.22
C GLN A 10 -28.27 1.90 6.71
N GLN A 11 -27.93 1.21 7.79
CA GLN A 11 -26.57 1.09 8.27
C GLN A 11 -25.65 0.47 7.19
N SER A 12 -26.10 -0.59 6.52
CA SER A 12 -25.32 -1.22 5.43
C SER A 12 -25.08 -0.25 4.26
N CYS A 13 -26.04 0.64 3.95
CA CYS A 13 -25.88 1.65 2.92
C CYS A 13 -24.89 2.77 3.33
N GLU A 14 -24.89 3.17 4.60
CA GLU A 14 -23.94 4.14 5.15
C GLU A 14 -22.52 3.57 5.17
N GLU A 15 -22.38 2.34 5.65
CA GLU A 15 -21.11 1.60 5.63
C GLU A 15 -20.58 1.44 4.20
N PHE A 16 -21.44 1.11 3.22
CA PHE A 16 -21.03 0.98 1.82
C PHE A 16 -20.50 2.30 1.25
N ARG A 17 -21.19 3.41 1.54
CA ARG A 17 -20.76 4.74 1.09
C ARG A 17 -19.42 5.13 1.71
N SER A 18 -19.24 4.88 2.99
CA SER A 18 -17.98 5.11 3.70
C SER A 18 -16.84 4.26 3.10
N LEU A 19 -17.08 2.97 2.90
CA LEU A 19 -16.10 2.03 2.35
C LEU A 19 -15.68 2.40 0.92
N ASN A 20 -16.63 2.87 0.10
CA ASN A 20 -16.34 3.36 -1.24
C ASN A 20 -15.39 4.58 -1.21
N GLY A 21 -15.51 5.47 -0.21
CA GLY A 21 -14.56 6.57 0.01
C GLY A 21 -13.14 6.08 0.29
N PHE A 22 -13.00 5.08 1.17
CA PHE A 22 -11.69 4.48 1.46
C PHE A 22 -11.06 3.83 0.23
N PHE A 23 -11.85 3.15 -0.62
CA PHE A 23 -11.36 2.55 -1.87
C PHE A 23 -10.66 3.55 -2.79
N TRP A 24 -11.17 4.78 -2.89
CA TRP A 24 -10.57 5.82 -3.71
C TRP A 24 -9.31 6.43 -3.09
N GLN A 25 -9.16 6.40 -1.76
CA GLN A 25 -8.01 6.98 -1.07
C GLN A 25 -6.79 6.05 -1.03
N ILE A 26 -7.01 4.73 -0.93
CA ILE A 26 -5.93 3.75 -0.79
C ILE A 26 -4.85 3.85 -1.89
N PRO A 27 -5.17 3.98 -3.20
CA PRO A 27 -4.16 4.10 -4.24
C PRO A 27 -3.22 5.30 -4.04
N ILE A 28 -3.77 6.44 -3.61
CA ILE A 28 -3.01 7.68 -3.41
C ILE A 28 -2.07 7.54 -2.22
N ILE A 29 -2.56 6.96 -1.13
CA ILE A 29 -1.74 6.70 0.07
C ILE A 29 -0.58 5.77 -0.28
N MET A 30 -0.85 4.69 -1.01
CA MET A 30 0.17 3.72 -1.40
C MET A 30 1.17 4.27 -2.42
N MET A 31 0.73 5.12 -3.34
CA MET A 31 1.62 5.80 -4.29
C MET A 31 2.56 6.75 -3.56
N THR A 32 2.03 7.52 -2.60
CA THR A 32 2.83 8.43 -1.77
C THR A 32 3.82 7.67 -0.89
N LEU A 33 3.39 6.60 -0.24
CA LEU A 33 4.25 5.78 0.61
C LEU A 33 5.38 5.15 -0.19
N ASN A 34 5.07 4.47 -1.29
CA ASN A 34 6.09 3.85 -2.14
C ASN A 34 7.04 4.88 -2.74
N GLY A 35 6.52 5.98 -3.28
CA GLY A 35 7.35 7.06 -3.82
C GLY A 35 8.29 7.66 -2.77
N GLY A 36 7.77 7.93 -1.57
CA GLY A 36 8.55 8.50 -0.47
C GLY A 36 9.65 7.56 0.04
N LEU A 37 9.38 6.25 0.14
CA LEU A 37 10.36 5.26 0.58
C LEU A 37 11.46 5.03 -0.47
N TRP A 38 11.12 5.01 -1.75
CA TRP A 38 12.13 4.90 -2.81
C TRP A 38 12.97 6.17 -2.95
N TYR A 39 12.33 7.35 -2.83
CA TYR A 39 13.02 8.63 -2.83
C TYR A 39 13.99 8.74 -1.64
N SER A 40 13.58 8.33 -0.44
CA SER A 40 14.44 8.43 0.74
C SER A 40 15.70 7.56 0.61
N VAL A 41 15.59 6.37 0.02
CA VAL A 41 16.75 5.50 -0.24
C VAL A 41 17.67 6.07 -1.32
N ALA A 42 17.10 6.69 -2.35
CA ALA A 42 17.87 7.20 -3.49
C ALA A 42 18.51 8.57 -3.25
N SER A 43 17.92 9.42 -2.41
CA SER A 43 18.33 10.83 -2.25
C SER A 43 18.97 11.18 -0.92
N LEU A 44 18.83 10.33 0.10
CA LEU A 44 19.48 10.55 1.39
C LEU A 44 20.74 9.70 1.48
N ASP A 45 21.80 10.26 2.06
CA ASP A 45 23.04 9.55 2.40
C ASP A 45 22.82 8.63 3.59
N LEU A 46 22.14 7.51 3.32
CA LEU A 46 21.87 6.46 4.29
C LEU A 46 23.01 5.44 4.26
N SER A 47 23.36 4.94 5.44
CA SER A 47 24.22 3.75 5.52
C SER A 47 23.55 2.57 4.80
N THR A 48 24.35 1.63 4.30
CA THR A 48 23.85 0.40 3.64
C THR A 48 22.83 -0.34 4.52
N SER A 49 23.01 -0.33 5.84
CA SER A 49 22.06 -0.95 6.78
C SER A 49 20.72 -0.21 6.86
N ALA A 50 20.73 1.12 6.82
CA ALA A 50 19.51 1.93 6.83
C ALA A 50 18.74 1.81 5.50
N GLN A 51 19.44 1.80 4.36
CA GLN A 51 18.82 1.57 3.04
C GLN A 51 18.09 0.22 3.00
N ARG A 52 18.73 -0.85 3.48
CA ARG A 52 18.10 -2.17 3.62
C ARG A 52 16.84 -2.12 4.48
N GLY A 53 16.92 -1.47 5.64
CA GLY A 53 15.77 -1.33 6.55
C GLY A 53 14.56 -0.67 5.87
N VAL A 54 14.79 0.41 5.14
CA VAL A 54 13.74 1.14 4.41
C VAL A 54 13.15 0.29 3.27
N LEU A 55 13.98 -0.43 2.52
CA LEU A 55 13.53 -1.31 1.43
C LEU A 55 12.76 -2.54 1.94
N PHE A 56 13.18 -3.14 3.05
CA PHE A 56 12.42 -4.21 3.72
C PHE A 56 11.07 -3.70 4.21
N PHE A 57 11.04 -2.50 4.79
CA PHE A 57 9.79 -1.87 5.19
C PHE A 57 8.88 -1.60 3.99
N ALA A 58 9.44 -1.14 2.86
CA ALA A 58 8.69 -0.96 1.62
C ALA A 58 8.10 -2.29 1.10
N ALA A 59 8.89 -3.36 1.09
CA ALA A 59 8.42 -4.69 0.71
C ALA A 59 7.27 -5.18 1.63
N PHE A 60 7.46 -5.05 2.94
CA PHE A 60 6.46 -5.42 3.93
C PHE A 60 5.17 -4.61 3.79
N ALA A 61 5.26 -3.28 3.61
CA ALA A 61 4.11 -2.41 3.44
C ALA A 61 3.28 -2.79 2.19
N ASN A 62 3.94 -3.14 1.08
CA ASN A 62 3.24 -3.61 -0.11
C ASN A 62 2.53 -4.96 0.12
N ILE A 63 3.13 -5.90 0.86
CA ILE A 63 2.48 -7.18 1.21
C ILE A 63 1.26 -6.94 2.10
N VAL A 64 1.40 -6.13 3.15
CA VAL A 64 0.29 -5.75 4.03
C VAL A 64 -0.85 -5.13 3.21
N MET A 65 -0.52 -4.31 2.20
CA MET A 65 -1.53 -3.72 1.34
C MET A 65 -2.25 -4.73 0.44
N VAL A 66 -1.55 -5.73 -0.09
CA VAL A 66 -2.20 -6.81 -0.85
C VAL A 66 -3.27 -7.50 0.00
N VAL A 67 -2.97 -7.77 1.27
CA VAL A 67 -3.91 -8.36 2.24
C VAL A 67 -5.05 -7.38 2.59
N GLY A 68 -4.73 -6.11 2.79
CA GLY A 68 -5.72 -5.06 3.06
C GLY A 68 -6.75 -4.92 1.92
N LEU A 69 -6.28 -4.80 0.68
CA LEU A 69 -7.14 -4.75 -0.50
C LEU A 69 -8.01 -6.00 -0.64
N TRP A 70 -7.46 -7.17 -0.32
CA TRP A 70 -8.22 -8.41 -0.29
C TRP A 70 -9.35 -8.36 0.73
N ARG A 71 -9.05 -7.93 1.96
CA ARG A 71 -10.04 -7.84 3.04
C ARG A 71 -11.14 -6.85 2.74
N ILE A 72 -10.80 -5.63 2.31
CA ILE A 72 -11.79 -4.58 2.05
C ILE A 72 -12.72 -5.00 0.89
N ARG A 73 -12.18 -5.64 -0.16
CA ARG A 73 -13.01 -6.15 -1.26
C ARG A 73 -14.00 -7.21 -0.78
N SER A 74 -13.59 -8.12 0.10
CA SER A 74 -14.48 -9.14 0.66
C SER A 74 -15.60 -8.50 1.48
N VAL A 75 -15.27 -7.57 2.37
CA VAL A 75 -16.29 -6.85 3.17
C VAL A 75 -17.28 -6.10 2.28
N MET A 76 -16.82 -5.44 1.22
CA MET A 76 -17.71 -4.74 0.28
C MET A 76 -18.62 -5.71 -0.48
N GLN A 77 -18.15 -6.93 -0.79
CA GLN A 77 -18.98 -7.97 -1.42
C GLN A 77 -20.06 -8.45 -0.47
N ASP A 78 -19.72 -8.68 0.79
CA ASP A 78 -20.67 -9.14 1.81
C ASP A 78 -21.76 -8.08 2.05
N LEU A 79 -21.36 -6.81 2.13
CA LEU A 79 -22.29 -5.70 2.32
C LEU A 79 -23.23 -5.50 1.13
N LEU A 80 -22.71 -5.60 -0.10
CA LEU A 80 -23.53 -5.58 -1.32
C LEU A 80 -24.49 -6.77 -1.37
N SER A 81 -24.07 -7.94 -0.91
CA SER A 81 -24.91 -9.14 -0.81
C SER A 81 -26.11 -8.92 0.12
N ASN A 82 -25.88 -8.32 1.30
CA ASN A 82 -26.94 -8.02 2.26
C ASN A 82 -27.95 -7.00 1.71
N ILE A 83 -27.46 -5.96 1.03
CA ILE A 83 -28.31 -4.93 0.41
C ILE A 83 -29.19 -5.53 -0.71
N HIS A 84 -28.63 -6.38 -1.57
CA HIS A 84 -29.38 -7.03 -2.66
C HIS A 84 -30.37 -8.07 -2.14
N GLN A 85 -30.00 -8.82 -1.10
CA GLN A 85 -30.91 -9.78 -0.46
C GLN A 85 -32.16 -9.08 0.09
N PHE A 86 -32.01 -7.86 0.61
CA PHE A 86 -33.12 -7.06 1.10
C PHE A 86 -33.96 -6.42 -0.03
N GLN A 87 -33.33 -6.01 -1.15
CA GLN A 87 -34.04 -5.43 -2.31
C GLN A 87 -34.66 -6.47 -3.26
N GLY A 88 -34.29 -7.75 -3.15
CA GLY A 88 -34.73 -8.81 -4.07
C GLY A 88 -34.13 -8.72 -5.47
N THR A 89 -33.04 -7.97 -5.64
CA THR A 89 -32.37 -7.73 -6.93
C THR A 89 -31.19 -8.68 -7.13
N SER A 90 -30.88 -9.04 -8.39
CA SER A 90 -29.73 -9.89 -8.71
C SER A 90 -28.41 -9.13 -8.54
N LEU A 91 -27.41 -9.77 -7.91
CA LEU A 91 -26.09 -9.17 -7.70
C LEU A 91 -25.40 -8.79 -9.02
N PRO A 92 -24.80 -7.59 -9.14
CA PRO A 92 -23.95 -7.25 -10.27
C PRO A 92 -22.73 -8.17 -10.31
N GLY A 93 -22.31 -8.57 -11.52
CA GLY A 93 -21.29 -9.60 -11.75
C GLY A 93 -20.00 -9.41 -10.96
N ARG A 94 -19.49 -10.50 -10.38
CA ARG A 94 -18.33 -10.51 -9.49
C ARG A 94 -17.00 -10.39 -10.25
N SER A 95 -16.73 -9.23 -10.86
CA SER A 95 -15.43 -8.98 -11.47
C SER A 95 -14.36 -8.69 -10.40
N LYS A 96 -13.24 -9.43 -10.49
CA LYS A 96 -12.05 -9.26 -9.64
C LYS A 96 -10.84 -8.72 -10.42
N ILE A 97 -11.03 -8.33 -11.68
CA ILE A 97 -9.94 -7.94 -12.58
C ILE A 97 -9.13 -6.78 -11.99
N ILE A 98 -9.81 -5.71 -11.58
CA ILE A 98 -9.15 -4.52 -11.03
C ILE A 98 -8.37 -4.88 -9.75
N GLN A 99 -8.99 -5.65 -8.85
CA GLN A 99 -8.34 -6.11 -7.62
C GLN A 99 -7.06 -6.90 -7.93
N PHE A 100 -7.13 -7.83 -8.88
CA PHE A 100 -5.99 -8.65 -9.27
C PHE A 100 -4.86 -7.80 -9.87
N LEU A 101 -5.18 -6.83 -10.73
CA LEU A 101 -4.19 -5.93 -11.33
C LEU A 101 -3.44 -5.11 -10.26
N PHE A 102 -4.16 -4.53 -9.31
CA PHE A 102 -3.54 -3.79 -8.21
C PHE A 102 -2.70 -4.68 -7.29
N GLN A 103 -3.17 -5.89 -6.99
CA GLN A 103 -2.41 -6.84 -6.17
C GLN A 103 -1.14 -7.32 -6.90
N ALA A 104 -1.23 -7.61 -8.20
CA ALA A 104 -0.07 -7.99 -9.00
C ALA A 104 0.98 -6.87 -9.05
N LEU A 105 0.54 -5.62 -9.20
CA LEU A 105 1.43 -4.46 -9.19
C LEU A 105 2.13 -4.28 -7.82
N LEU A 106 1.39 -4.39 -6.73
CA LEU A 106 1.95 -4.30 -5.37
C LEU A 106 2.91 -5.45 -5.06
N LEU A 107 2.62 -6.67 -5.52
CA LEU A 107 3.53 -7.80 -5.39
C LEU A 107 4.81 -7.57 -6.19
N PHE A 108 4.70 -7.02 -7.40
CA PHE A 108 5.87 -6.67 -8.20
C PHE A 108 6.73 -5.60 -7.50
N ALA A 109 6.09 -4.58 -6.92
CA ALA A 109 6.79 -3.56 -6.13
C ALA A 109 7.46 -4.16 -4.88
N ALA A 110 6.79 -5.10 -4.19
CA ALA A 110 7.37 -5.80 -3.05
C ALA A 110 8.59 -6.64 -3.44
N LEU A 111 8.52 -7.35 -4.56
CA LEU A 111 9.64 -8.12 -5.10
C LEU A 111 10.81 -7.22 -5.50
N GLY A 112 10.54 -6.09 -6.16
CA GLY A 112 11.55 -5.11 -6.51
C GLY A 112 12.25 -4.52 -5.28
N ALA A 113 11.48 -4.14 -4.25
CA ALA A 113 12.03 -3.64 -3.00
C ALA A 113 12.85 -4.71 -2.26
N PHE A 114 12.37 -5.96 -2.24
CA PHE A 114 13.10 -7.08 -1.63
C PHE A 114 14.40 -7.39 -2.37
N ALA A 115 14.38 -7.42 -3.70
CA ALA A 115 15.58 -7.63 -4.51
C ALA A 115 16.61 -6.50 -4.30
N ALA A 116 16.15 -5.24 -4.27
CA ALA A 116 17.01 -4.10 -3.98
C ALA A 116 17.57 -4.12 -2.54
N ALA A 117 16.83 -4.67 -1.58
CA ALA A 117 17.30 -4.81 -0.20
C ALA A 117 18.44 -5.84 -0.05
N ILE A 118 18.52 -6.84 -0.93
CA ILE A 118 19.60 -7.84 -0.86
C ILE A 118 20.94 -7.20 -1.22
N GLU A 119 20.99 -6.37 -2.26
CA GLU A 119 22.24 -5.78 -2.75
C GLU A 119 22.10 -4.28 -3.06
N PRO A 120 21.84 -3.44 -2.05
CA PRO A 120 21.53 -2.02 -2.25
C PRO A 120 22.68 -1.26 -2.92
N GLU A 121 23.93 -1.66 -2.68
CA GLU A 121 25.14 -1.00 -3.22
C GLU A 121 25.22 -1.08 -4.74
N SER A 122 24.64 -2.12 -5.36
CA SER A 122 24.59 -2.27 -6.81
C SER A 122 23.54 -1.35 -7.48
N TYR A 123 22.49 -0.99 -6.73
CA TYR A 123 21.37 -0.18 -7.22
C TYR A 123 21.49 1.29 -6.86
N PHE A 124 22.21 1.62 -5.79
CA PHE A 124 22.36 2.98 -5.27
C PHE A 124 23.85 3.36 -5.17
N ILE A 125 24.46 3.69 -6.32
CA ILE A 125 25.90 3.99 -6.48
C ILE A 125 26.32 5.32 -5.78
N GLY A 126 25.40 6.02 -5.10
CA GLY A 126 25.63 7.37 -4.55
C GLY A 126 25.99 7.49 -3.06
N SER A 127 25.62 6.55 -2.18
CA SER A 127 25.73 6.78 -0.71
C SER A 127 27.03 6.31 -0.06
N SER A 128 27.98 5.77 -0.82
CA SER A 128 29.32 5.44 -0.33
C SER A 128 30.34 6.53 -0.67
N ALA A 129 29.99 7.80 -0.49
CA ALA A 129 31.00 8.85 -0.46
C ALA A 129 31.77 8.73 0.88
N PRO A 130 33.12 8.63 0.86
CA PRO A 130 33.89 8.54 2.08
C PRO A 130 33.68 9.83 2.88
N SER A 131 33.37 9.70 4.17
CA SER A 131 33.30 10.81 5.11
C SER A 131 34.55 11.68 4.93
N SER A 132 34.38 12.90 4.42
CA SER A 132 35.47 13.86 4.28
C SER A 132 36.09 14.04 5.66
N LYS A 133 37.30 13.51 5.85
CA LYS A 133 38.14 13.88 6.99
C LYS A 133 38.33 15.39 6.87
N ILE A 134 37.79 16.13 7.83
CA ILE A 134 38.07 17.56 7.97
C ILE A 134 39.55 17.63 8.36
N GLU A 135 40.42 17.95 7.41
CA GLU A 135 41.77 18.41 7.72
C GLU A 135 41.64 19.77 8.43
N PRO A 136 42.21 19.94 9.64
CA PRO A 136 42.28 21.26 10.24
C PRO A 136 43.23 22.12 9.40
N CYS A 137 42.75 23.26 8.90
CA CYS A 137 43.59 24.26 8.25
C CYS A 137 44.76 24.63 9.17
N GLU A 138 45.99 24.30 8.76
CA GLU A 138 47.20 24.88 9.34
C GLU A 138 47.21 26.39 9.06
N THR A 139 47.38 27.14 10.13
CA THR A 139 47.68 28.57 10.14
C THR A 139 49.10 28.81 9.61
N ASN A 140 49.23 29.65 8.58
CA ASN A 140 50.44 30.46 8.33
C ASN A 140 50.04 31.92 8.12
#